data_AF-A0A519L793-F1
#
_entry.id   AF-A0A519L793-F1
#
_cell.length_a   1.000
_cell.length_b   1.000
_cell.length_c   1.000
_cell.angle_alpha   90.00
_cell.angle_beta   90.00
_cell.angle_gamma   90.00
#
_symmetry.space_group_name_H-M   'P 1'
#
loop_
_entity.id
_entity.type
_entity.pdbx_description
1 polymer ?
#
loop_
_entity_poly.entity_id
_entity_poly.type
_entity_poly.pdbx_seq_one_letter_code
_entity_poly.pdbx_strand_id
1 'polypeptide(L)'
;MTHFWKWLVVSVVCALVGYGALILASGLSLPWRPVHFDTQLANTTQRGWVNEARYFVLNKRAFEEPGDRVVVLGASTARDPFRPELMQPRLLGWQVANAALSGAAVSELGDAVDLYYQERRPGSGRTVFVFALTYLQFVPKSFPQGVDNPLATEAMRGGLYARENGALRTHEPEMADEVLNAV
;
A
#
# COMPACT_ATOMS: atom_id res chain seq x y z
N MET A 1 -1.20 39.71 -23.45
CA MET A 1 -1.60 38.31 -23.14
C MET A 1 -0.67 37.25 -23.71
N THR A 2 0.10 37.50 -24.78
CA THR A 2 1.03 36.52 -25.39
C THR A 2 2.19 36.09 -24.48
N HIS A 3 2.66 36.98 -23.60
CA HIS A 3 3.74 36.66 -22.66
C HIS A 3 3.32 35.62 -21.59
N PHE A 4 2.08 35.69 -21.10
CA PHE A 4 1.57 34.76 -20.10
C PHE A 4 1.62 33.31 -20.60
N TRP A 5 1.12 33.06 -21.82
CA TRP A 5 1.12 31.72 -22.42
C TRP A 5 2.52 31.18 -22.67
N LYS A 6 3.48 32.03 -23.08
CA LYS A 6 4.88 31.62 -23.22
C LYS A 6 5.47 31.17 -21.88
N TRP A 7 5.25 31.94 -20.81
CA TRP A 7 5.71 31.57 -19.47
C TRP A 7 5.04 30.28 -18.97
N LEU A 8 3.74 30.10 -19.21
CA LEU A 8 3.03 28.87 -18.82
C LEU A 8 3.61 27.63 -19.52
N VAL A 9 3.82 27.70 -20.84
CA VAL A 9 4.39 26.59 -21.62
C VAL A 9 5.80 26.24 -21.13
N VAL A 10 6.65 27.25 -20.90
CA VAL A 10 8.00 27.05 -20.37
C VAL A 10 7.95 26.38 -19.00
N SER A 11 7.09 26.85 -18.09
CA SER A 11 6.95 26.26 -16.75
C SER A 11 6.47 24.81 -16.78
N VAL A 12 5.50 24.47 -17.64
CA VAL A 12 5.01 23.09 -17.81
C VAL A 12 6.12 22.19 -18.35
N VAL A 13 6.86 22.64 -19.36
CA VAL A 13 7.98 21.87 -19.93
C VAL A 13 9.08 21.67 -18.88
N CYS A 14 9.46 22.71 -18.14
CA CYS A 14 10.44 22.59 -17.06
C CYS A 14 9.98 21.62 -15.95
N ALA A 15 8.70 21.65 -15.57
CA ALA A 15 8.15 20.73 -14.57
C ALA A 15 8.17 19.28 -15.06
N LEU A 16 7.79 19.03 -16.31
CA LEU A 16 7.83 17.70 -16.92
C LEU A 16 9.26 17.15 -17.03
N VAL A 17 10.20 17.99 -17.47
CA VAL A 17 11.62 17.60 -17.58
C VAL A 17 12.21 17.35 -16.19
N GLY A 18 11.95 18.23 -15.21
CA GLY A 18 12.41 18.06 -13.84
C GLY A 18 11.84 16.79 -13.18
N TYR A 19 10.55 16.53 -13.37
CA TYR A 19 9.91 15.31 -12.86
C TYR A 19 10.45 14.05 -13.54
N GLY A 20 10.61 14.07 -14.87
CA GLY A 20 11.23 12.97 -15.62
C GLY A 20 12.68 12.71 -15.21
N ALA A 21 13.46 13.75 -14.96
CA ALA A 21 14.83 13.64 -14.46
C ALA A 21 14.88 13.04 -13.05
N LEU A 22 13.96 13.43 -12.16
CA LEU A 22 13.82 12.83 -10.84
C LEU A 22 13.46 11.35 -10.91
N ILE A 23 12.52 10.97 -11.80
CA ILE A 23 12.18 9.56 -12.03
C ILE A 23 13.42 8.80 -12.52
N LEU A 24 14.12 9.31 -13.52
CA LEU A 24 15.32 8.65 -14.06
C LEU A 24 16.44 8.53 -13.02
N ALA A 25 16.72 9.59 -12.27
CA ALA A 25 17.71 9.60 -11.21
C ALA A 25 17.34 8.63 -10.08
N SER A 26 16.06 8.61 -9.67
CA SER A 26 15.56 7.63 -8.69
C SER A 26 15.73 6.21 -9.21
N GLY A 27 15.45 5.98 -10.50
CA GLY A 27 15.70 4.71 -11.18
C GLY A 27 17.17 4.33 -11.03
N LEU A 28 18.10 5.17 -11.48
CA LEU A 28 19.53 4.86 -11.43
C LEU A 28 20.09 4.65 -10.01
N SER A 29 19.51 5.32 -9.01
CA SER A 29 19.92 5.18 -7.59
C SER A 29 19.36 3.93 -6.90
N LEU A 30 18.28 3.36 -7.43
CA LEU A 30 17.72 2.14 -6.88
C LEU A 30 18.59 0.97 -7.35
N PRO A 31 19.04 0.08 -6.45
CA PRO A 31 19.74 -1.12 -6.85
C PRO A 31 18.78 -1.98 -7.68
N TRP A 32 18.88 -1.90 -9.02
CA TRP A 32 18.20 -2.79 -9.97
C TRP A 32 18.74 -4.21 -9.93
N ARG A 33 19.16 -4.71 -8.76
CA ARG A 33 19.21 -6.14 -8.60
C ARG A 33 17.76 -6.59 -8.73
N PRO A 34 17.41 -7.46 -9.69
CA PRO A 34 16.14 -8.15 -9.65
C PRO A 34 16.19 -9.07 -8.43
N VAL A 35 16.03 -8.49 -7.23
CA VAL A 35 15.45 -9.24 -6.15
C VAL A 35 14.09 -9.61 -6.72
N HIS A 36 13.91 -10.90 -6.95
CA HIS A 36 12.62 -11.41 -7.35
C HIS A 36 11.72 -11.09 -6.17
N PHE A 37 11.10 -9.91 -6.18
CA PHE A 37 9.95 -9.67 -5.34
C PHE A 37 9.03 -10.83 -5.67
N ASP A 38 8.79 -11.68 -4.67
CA ASP A 38 7.95 -12.83 -4.85
C ASP A 38 6.52 -12.30 -5.03
N THR A 39 6.19 -11.95 -6.27
CA THR A 39 4.84 -11.57 -6.68
C THR A 39 3.99 -12.83 -6.88
N GLN A 40 4.53 -14.03 -6.62
CA GLN A 40 3.70 -15.22 -6.60
C GLN A 40 2.72 -15.10 -5.44
N LEU A 41 1.51 -15.59 -5.67
CA LEU A 41 0.45 -15.60 -4.68
C LEU A 41 0.96 -16.32 -3.41
N ALA A 42 1.16 -15.58 -2.32
CA ALA A 42 1.30 -16.17 -1.00
C ALA A 42 -0.08 -16.74 -0.63
N ASN A 43 -0.28 -18.03 -0.90
CA ASN A 43 -1.51 -18.73 -0.58
C ASN A 43 -1.43 -19.31 0.84
N THR A 44 -2.59 -19.67 1.37
CA THR A 44 -2.77 -20.19 2.74
C THR A 44 -2.06 -21.52 3.02
N THR A 45 -1.37 -22.10 2.02
CA THR A 45 -0.69 -23.39 2.13
C THR A 45 0.82 -23.25 2.41
N GLN A 46 1.37 -22.03 2.41
CA GLN A 46 2.78 -21.80 2.74
C GLN A 46 3.02 -21.90 4.27
N ARG A 47 3.94 -22.79 4.69
CA ARG A 47 4.35 -22.90 6.10
C ARG A 47 4.95 -21.57 6.59
N GLY A 48 4.41 -21.04 7.69
CA GLY A 48 4.82 -19.76 8.29
C GLY A 48 3.99 -18.55 7.84
N TRP A 49 3.13 -18.71 6.83
CA TRP A 49 2.20 -17.67 6.37
C TRP A 49 0.77 -18.05 6.74
N VAL A 50 0.31 -17.62 7.91
CA VAL A 50 -1.06 -17.89 8.39
C VAL A 50 -2.01 -16.79 7.89
N ASN A 51 -2.37 -16.83 6.61
CA ASN A 51 -3.52 -16.09 6.09
C ASN A 51 -4.78 -16.92 6.36
N GLU A 52 -5.29 -16.90 7.58
CA GLU A 52 -6.71 -17.19 7.73
C GLU A 52 -7.48 -16.07 7.01
N ALA A 53 -8.60 -16.41 6.35
CA ALA A 53 -9.53 -15.45 5.77
C ALA A 53 -10.18 -14.58 6.87
N ARG A 54 -9.41 -13.70 7.50
CA ARG A 54 -9.78 -13.04 8.77
C ARG A 54 -10.52 -11.73 8.59
N TYR A 55 -10.62 -11.17 7.38
CA TYR A 55 -10.99 -9.75 7.24
C TYR A 55 -12.29 -9.42 6.52
N PHE A 56 -12.91 -10.34 5.77
CA PHE A 56 -14.19 -10.01 5.12
C PHE A 56 -15.33 -9.78 6.12
N VAL A 57 -15.24 -10.42 7.30
CA VAL A 57 -16.29 -10.37 8.32
C VAL A 57 -16.33 -9.04 9.09
N LEU A 58 -15.27 -8.22 9.06
CA LEU A 58 -15.15 -7.06 9.97
C LEU A 58 -15.69 -5.73 9.43
N ASN A 59 -16.07 -5.61 8.16
CA ASN A 59 -16.46 -4.31 7.57
C ASN A 59 -17.75 -4.34 6.75
N LYS A 60 -18.68 -5.26 7.01
CA LYS A 60 -19.97 -5.32 6.31
C LYS A 60 -20.73 -3.99 6.33
N ARG A 61 -20.62 -3.23 7.44
CA ARG A 61 -21.22 -1.89 7.57
C ARG A 61 -20.70 -0.88 6.54
N ALA A 62 -19.42 -0.94 6.14
CA ALA A 62 -18.88 -0.11 5.06
C ALA A 62 -19.61 -0.36 3.72
N PHE A 63 -20.26 -1.52 3.60
CA PHE A 63 -20.95 -1.98 2.41
C PHE A 63 -22.48 -1.85 2.49
N GLU A 64 -23.07 -1.51 3.64
CA GLU A 64 -24.53 -1.56 3.86
C GLU A 64 -25.28 -0.20 3.79
N GLU A 65 -24.61 0.95 3.76
CA GLU A 65 -25.29 2.25 3.90
C GLU A 65 -25.96 2.80 2.62
N PRO A 66 -27.15 3.43 2.66
CA PRO A 66 -27.87 3.83 1.44
C PRO A 66 -27.23 4.95 0.60
N GLY A 67 -26.15 5.60 1.05
CA GLY A 67 -25.53 6.76 0.40
C GLY A 67 -24.43 6.47 -0.63
N ASP A 68 -24.06 7.52 -1.38
CA ASP A 68 -22.87 7.55 -2.22
C ASP A 68 -21.61 7.41 -1.35
N ARG A 69 -20.66 6.58 -1.78
CA ARG A 69 -19.50 6.25 -0.95
C ARG A 69 -18.21 5.98 -1.71
N VAL A 70 -17.11 6.20 -1.00
CA VAL A 70 -15.76 5.86 -1.40
C VAL A 70 -15.26 4.78 -0.44
N VAL A 71 -14.98 3.59 -0.96
CA VAL A 71 -14.43 2.48 -0.18
C VAL A 71 -12.97 2.27 -0.57
N VAL A 72 -12.08 2.49 0.37
CA VAL A 72 -10.66 2.19 0.21
C VAL A 72 -10.44 0.70 0.46
N LEU A 73 -9.87 0.02 -0.53
CA LEU A 73 -9.41 -1.37 -0.48
C LEU A 73 -7.89 -1.40 -0.58
N GLY A 74 -7.26 -2.36 0.09
CA GLY A 74 -5.82 -2.55 0.06
C GLY A 74 -5.39 -3.58 1.09
N ALA A 75 -4.10 -3.89 1.14
CA ALA A 75 -3.54 -4.72 2.21
C ALA A 75 -3.55 -3.96 3.56
N SER A 76 -3.03 -4.57 4.63
CA SER A 76 -2.91 -3.93 5.96
C SER A 76 -2.24 -2.56 5.91
N THR A 77 -1.31 -2.37 4.99
CA THR A 77 -0.53 -1.13 4.82
C THR A 77 -1.39 0.06 4.39
N ALA A 78 -2.56 -0.17 3.80
CA ALA A 78 -3.50 0.88 3.41
C ALA A 78 -4.36 1.41 4.58
N ARG A 79 -4.31 0.78 5.76
CA ARG A 79 -5.17 1.16 6.90
C ARG A 79 -4.84 2.55 7.44
N ASP A 80 -3.57 2.80 7.73
CA ASP A 80 -3.14 4.02 8.42
C ASP A 80 -2.97 5.24 7.50
N PRO A 81 -2.50 5.10 6.25
CA PRO A 81 -2.38 6.25 5.35
C PRO A 81 -3.73 6.76 4.82
N PHE A 82 -4.74 5.89 4.73
CA PHE A 82 -6.05 6.21 4.14
C PHE A 82 -7.16 6.26 5.20
N ARG A 83 -6.97 7.08 6.22
CA ARG A 83 -7.91 7.23 7.34
C ARG A 83 -9.18 7.99 6.90
N PRO A 84 -10.38 7.40 7.03
CA PRO A 84 -11.62 8.06 6.63
C PRO A 84 -11.82 9.43 7.25
N GLU A 85 -11.48 9.63 8.52
CA GLU A 85 -11.60 10.91 9.23
C GLU A 85 -10.73 12.03 8.62
N LEU A 86 -9.64 11.67 7.93
CA LEU A 86 -8.78 12.64 7.23
C LEU A 86 -9.28 12.92 5.80
N MET A 87 -9.97 11.96 5.19
CA MET A 87 -10.48 12.06 3.81
C MET A 87 -11.86 12.70 3.75
N GLN A 88 -12.73 12.38 4.70
CA GLN A 88 -14.14 12.75 4.76
C GLN A 88 -14.38 14.27 4.61
N PRO A 89 -13.60 15.18 5.24
CA PRO A 89 -13.80 16.63 5.08
C PRO A 89 -13.59 17.12 3.64
N ARG A 90 -12.90 16.35 2.80
CA ARG A 90 -12.58 16.70 1.39
C ARG A 90 -13.55 16.10 0.38
N LEU A 91 -14.39 15.17 0.82
CA LEU A 91 -15.31 14.41 -0.03
C LEU A 91 -16.76 14.65 0.43
N LEU A 92 -17.22 15.90 0.31
CA LEU A 92 -18.56 16.30 0.73
C LEU A 92 -19.64 15.55 -0.07
N GLY A 93 -20.65 15.04 0.62
CA GLY A 93 -21.73 14.26 0.01
C GLY A 93 -21.38 12.78 -0.25
N TRP A 94 -20.15 12.36 0.04
CA TRP A 94 -19.72 10.98 -0.02
C TRP A 94 -19.45 10.45 1.39
N GLN A 95 -19.75 9.19 1.65
CA GLN A 95 -19.27 8.50 2.85
C GLN A 95 -17.94 7.82 2.54
N VAL A 96 -16.91 8.06 3.36
CA VAL A 96 -15.62 7.39 3.20
C VAL A 96 -15.52 6.22 4.17
N ALA A 97 -15.16 5.05 3.66
CA ALA A 97 -14.84 3.88 4.47
C ALA A 97 -13.48 3.33 4.06
N ASN A 98 -12.73 2.83 5.03
CA ASN A 98 -11.51 2.07 4.78
C ASN A 98 -11.77 0.60 5.13
N ALA A 99 -11.81 -0.23 4.10
CA ALA A 99 -12.01 -1.66 4.18
C ALA A 99 -10.71 -2.42 3.83
N ALA A 100 -9.55 -1.86 4.17
CA ALA A 100 -8.25 -2.52 4.02
C ALA A 100 -8.24 -3.89 4.71
N LEU A 101 -7.88 -4.91 3.93
CA LEU A 101 -7.84 -6.31 4.31
C LEU A 101 -6.40 -6.66 4.72
N SER A 102 -6.20 -7.06 5.96
CA SER A 102 -4.84 -7.40 6.41
C SER A 102 -4.33 -8.64 5.69
N GLY A 103 -3.08 -8.58 5.22
CA GLY A 103 -2.45 -9.71 4.52
C GLY A 103 -3.09 -10.09 3.20
N ALA A 104 -3.96 -9.25 2.64
CA ALA A 104 -4.66 -9.57 1.41
C ALA A 104 -3.75 -9.53 0.17
N ALA A 105 -3.86 -10.54 -0.66
CA ALA A 105 -3.35 -10.53 -2.02
C ALA A 105 -4.17 -9.60 -2.90
N VAL A 106 -3.57 -9.12 -4.00
CA VAL A 106 -4.25 -8.24 -4.97
C VAL A 106 -5.50 -8.91 -5.55
N SER A 107 -5.48 -10.22 -5.78
CA SER A 107 -6.64 -10.98 -6.25
C SER A 107 -7.82 -10.95 -5.27
N GLU A 108 -7.54 -11.01 -3.97
CA GLU A 108 -8.58 -10.99 -2.93
C GLU A 108 -9.28 -9.62 -2.85
N LEU A 109 -8.62 -8.54 -3.30
CA LEU A 109 -9.27 -7.24 -3.45
C LEU A 109 -10.28 -7.23 -4.60
N GLY A 110 -10.02 -7.98 -5.68
CA GLY A 110 -10.94 -8.18 -6.79
C GLY A 110 -12.17 -8.97 -6.35
N ASP A 111 -11.95 -10.10 -5.67
CA ASP A 111 -13.02 -10.94 -5.10
C ASP A 111 -13.91 -10.13 -4.15
N ALA A 112 -13.34 -9.17 -3.42
CA ALA A 112 -14.09 -8.29 -2.53
C ALA A 112 -15.08 -7.38 -3.27
N VAL A 113 -14.65 -6.83 -4.41
CA VAL A 113 -15.48 -5.98 -5.26
C VAL A 113 -16.58 -6.81 -5.91
N ASP A 114 -16.25 -8.01 -6.40
CA ASP A 114 -17.22 -8.91 -7.01
C ASP A 114 -18.29 -9.34 -6.00
N LEU A 115 -17.90 -9.74 -4.80
CA LEU A 115 -18.82 -10.11 -3.73
C LEU A 115 -19.71 -8.93 -3.31
N TYR A 116 -19.17 -7.70 -3.27
CA TYR A 116 -19.97 -6.50 -3.01
C TYR A 116 -21.07 -6.33 -4.07
N TYR A 117 -20.74 -6.45 -5.36
CA TYR A 117 -21.73 -6.26 -6.42
C TYR A 117 -22.75 -7.39 -6.51
N GLN A 118 -22.38 -8.61 -6.11
CA GLN A 118 -23.30 -9.75 -5.99
C GLN A 118 -24.33 -9.54 -4.88
N GLU A 119 -23.92 -8.97 -3.75
CA GLU A 119 -24.75 -8.75 -2.56
C GLU A 119 -25.39 -7.35 -2.51
N ARG A 120 -25.14 -6.51 -3.52
CA ARG A 120 -25.58 -5.11 -3.52
C ARG A 120 -27.09 -5.01 -3.57
N ARG A 121 -27.67 -4.34 -2.57
CA ARG A 121 -29.11 -4.11 -2.50
C ARG A 121 -29.59 -3.12 -3.58
N PRO A 122 -30.76 -3.35 -4.19
CA PRO A 122 -31.41 -2.36 -5.03
C PRO A 122 -31.59 -1.03 -4.30
N GLY A 123 -31.35 0.09 -4.98
CA GLY A 123 -31.45 1.44 -4.38
C GLY A 123 -30.24 1.91 -3.59
N SER A 124 -29.15 1.13 -3.53
CA SER A 124 -27.89 1.60 -2.93
C SER A 124 -27.27 2.72 -3.76
N GLY A 125 -26.77 3.78 -3.10
CA GLY A 125 -26.00 4.85 -3.74
C GLY A 125 -24.77 4.37 -4.52
N ARG A 126 -24.13 5.29 -5.25
CA ARG A 126 -22.93 5.02 -6.04
C ARG A 126 -21.78 4.63 -5.12
N THR A 127 -21.05 3.58 -5.49
CA THR A 127 -19.85 3.16 -4.75
C THR A 127 -18.64 3.25 -5.65
N VAL A 128 -17.61 3.95 -5.19
CA VAL A 128 -16.30 4.05 -5.83
C VAL A 128 -15.30 3.27 -4.99
N PHE A 129 -14.69 2.26 -5.59
CA PHE A 129 -13.60 1.50 -4.99
C PHE A 129 -12.26 2.16 -5.31
N VAL A 130 -11.45 2.40 -4.28
CA VAL A 130 -10.10 2.93 -4.40
C VAL A 130 -9.13 1.84 -3.97
N PHE A 131 -8.36 1.32 -4.93
CA PHE A 131 -7.27 0.40 -4.63
C PHE A 131 -6.06 1.20 -4.12
N ALA A 132 -5.90 1.22 -2.80
CA ALA A 132 -4.82 1.91 -2.12
C ALA A 132 -3.52 1.11 -2.20
N LEU A 133 -2.51 1.76 -2.77
CA LEU A 133 -1.14 1.30 -2.78
C LEU A 133 -0.35 2.14 -1.77
N THR A 134 0.38 1.46 -0.89
CA THR A 134 1.24 2.12 0.09
C THR A 134 2.67 1.68 -0.16
N TYR A 135 3.55 2.65 -0.35
CA TYR A 135 4.99 2.43 -0.40
C TYR A 135 5.54 2.61 1.02
N LEU A 136 6.11 1.54 1.57
CA LEU A 136 6.77 1.58 2.86
C LEU A 136 8.27 1.69 2.67
N GLN A 137 8.87 2.72 3.27
CA GLN A 137 10.31 2.80 3.41
C GLN A 137 10.67 2.27 4.80
N PHE A 138 11.40 1.15 4.84
CA PHE A 138 11.93 0.60 6.07
C PHE A 138 13.28 1.28 6.36
N VAL A 139 13.32 2.10 7.41
CA VAL A 139 14.57 2.74 7.86
C VAL A 139 15.15 1.86 8.97
N PRO A 140 16.45 1.49 8.89
CA PRO A 140 17.04 0.64 9.91
C PRO A 140 17.06 1.39 11.25
N LYS A 141 16.52 0.75 12.28
CA LYS A 141 16.46 1.26 13.65
C LYS A 141 16.87 0.15 14.59
N SER A 142 17.75 0.45 15.53
CA SER A 142 18.14 -0.51 16.57
C SER A 142 16.96 -0.79 17.49
N PHE A 143 16.53 -2.06 17.56
CA PHE A 143 15.56 -2.52 18.56
C PHE A 143 16.30 -3.15 19.74
N PRO A 144 15.86 -2.90 20.99
CA PRO A 144 16.45 -3.57 22.15
C PRO A 144 16.37 -5.09 22.02
N GLN A 145 17.40 -5.80 22.48
CA GLN A 145 17.40 -7.27 22.49
C GLN A 145 16.17 -7.80 23.27
N GLY A 146 15.48 -8.78 22.68
CA GLY A 146 14.29 -9.41 23.29
C GLY A 146 12.96 -8.69 23.01
N VAL A 147 12.96 -7.58 22.27
CA VAL A 147 11.74 -6.93 21.77
C VAL A 147 11.48 -7.40 20.34
N ASP A 148 10.26 -7.86 20.06
CA ASP A 148 9.85 -8.19 18.70
C ASP A 148 10.04 -6.97 17.79
N ASN A 149 10.81 -7.15 16.70
CA ASN A 149 11.01 -6.11 15.71
C ASN A 149 9.71 -5.91 14.92
N PRO A 150 8.95 -4.81 15.12
CA PRO A 150 7.71 -4.58 14.38
C PRO A 150 7.99 -4.39 12.88
N LEU A 151 9.20 -3.95 12.50
CA LEU A 151 9.62 -3.88 11.10
C LEU A 151 9.75 -5.27 10.49
N ALA A 152 10.08 -6.31 11.26
CA ALA A 152 10.16 -7.66 10.73
C ALA A 152 8.76 -8.15 10.31
N THR A 153 7.74 -7.95 11.15
CA THR A 153 6.37 -8.35 10.80
C THR A 153 5.84 -7.57 9.59
N GLU A 154 6.10 -6.26 9.53
CA GLU A 154 5.69 -5.44 8.39
C GLU A 154 6.54 -5.69 7.13
N ALA A 155 7.82 -6.07 7.25
CA ALA A 155 8.65 -6.49 6.14
C ALA A 155 8.12 -7.78 5.51
N MET A 156 7.73 -8.76 6.34
CA MET A 156 7.04 -9.97 5.86
C MET A 156 5.77 -9.60 5.09
N ARG A 157 4.92 -8.73 5.67
CA ARG A 157 3.68 -8.26 5.04
C ARG A 157 3.93 -7.47 3.74
N GLY A 158 5.04 -6.75 3.68
CA GLY A 158 5.47 -5.96 2.53
C GLY A 158 6.22 -6.76 1.45
N GLY A 159 6.36 -8.09 1.60
CA GLY A 159 7.07 -8.94 0.63
C GLY A 159 8.59 -8.86 0.69
N LEU A 160 9.15 -8.27 1.75
CA LEU A 160 10.59 -8.17 1.99
C LEU A 160 11.08 -9.38 2.79
N TYR A 161 11.09 -10.54 2.14
CA TYR A 161 11.55 -11.79 2.74
C TYR A 161 12.38 -12.63 1.76
N ALA A 162 13.26 -13.46 2.30
CA ALA A 162 13.95 -14.53 1.63
C ALA A 162 13.38 -15.89 2.07
N ARG A 163 13.49 -16.90 1.20
CA ARG A 163 13.23 -18.28 1.58
C ARG A 163 14.54 -18.93 2.00
N GLU A 164 14.67 -19.27 3.29
CA GLU A 164 15.82 -19.96 3.85
C GLU A 164 15.37 -21.28 4.46
N ASN A 165 15.92 -22.42 3.99
CA ASN A 165 15.58 -23.76 4.49
C ASN A 165 14.07 -24.07 4.51
N GLY A 166 13.32 -23.51 3.56
CA GLY A 166 11.86 -23.70 3.45
C GLY A 166 11.02 -22.83 4.40
N ALA A 167 11.65 -21.96 5.19
CA ALA A 167 10.98 -20.93 6.00
C ALA A 167 11.15 -19.54 5.35
N LEU A 168 10.19 -18.65 5.60
CA LEU A 168 10.26 -17.25 5.21
C LEU A 168 11.02 -16.47 6.29
N ARG A 169 12.04 -15.70 5.90
CA ARG A 169 12.85 -14.86 6.77
C ARG A 169 12.88 -13.44 6.24
N THR A 170 12.69 -12.45 7.09
CA THR A 170 12.70 -11.03 6.68
C THR A 170 14.06 -10.62 6.15
N HIS A 171 14.07 -9.90 5.03
CA HIS A 171 15.24 -9.12 4.64
C HIS A 171 15.33 -7.90 5.56
N GLU A 172 16.18 -7.97 6.57
CA GLU A 172 16.54 -6.78 7.33
C GLU A 172 17.48 -5.92 6.48
N PRO A 173 17.21 -4.63 6.28
CA PRO A 173 18.16 -3.75 5.63
C PRO A 173 19.43 -3.71 6.49
N GLU A 174 20.55 -4.13 5.92
CA GLU A 174 21.86 -3.96 6.57
C GLU A 174 22.03 -2.47 6.90
N MET A 175 22.35 -2.17 8.15
CA MET A 175 22.86 -0.85 8.50
C MET A 175 24.12 -0.68 7.65
N ALA A 176 24.14 0.30 6.75
CA ALA A 176 25.37 0.64 6.05
C ALA A 176 26.38 1.05 7.14
N ASP A 177 27.40 0.21 7.36
CA ASP A 177 28.44 0.39 8.39
C ASP A 177 29.16 1.75 8.27
N GLU A 178 28.96 2.47 7.17
CA GLU A 178 29.55 3.79 6.90
C GLU A 178 28.96 4.94 7.72
N VAL A 179 27.76 4.81 8.31
CA VAL A 179 27.15 5.94 9.06
C VAL A 179 27.55 5.95 10.54
N LEU A 180 27.99 4.83 11.11
CA LEU A 180 28.37 4.73 12.52
C LEU A 180 29.80 5.21 12.83
N ASN A 181 30.65 5.37 11.82
CA ASN A 181 32.03 5.87 11.98
C ASN A 181 32.22 7.35 11.62
N ALA A 182 31.13 8.08 11.34
CA ALA A 182 31.16 9.48 10.93
C ALA A 182 30.69 10.48 12.00
N VAL A 183 30.56 10.06 13.27
CA VAL A 183 30.24 10.94 14.41
C VAL A 183 31.30 10.82 15.50
#